data_AF-A0A0N4YZC7-F1
#
_entry.id   AF-A0A0N4YZC7-F1
#
_cell.length_a   1.000
_cell.length_b   1.000
_cell.length_c   1.000
_cell.angle_alpha   90.00
_cell.angle_beta   90.00
_cell.angle_gamma   90.00
#
_symmetry.space_group_name_H-M   'P 1'
#
loop_
_entity.id
_entity.type
_entity.pdbx_description
1 polymer ?
#
loop_
_entity_poly.entity_id
_entity_poly.type
_entity_poly.pdbx_seq_one_letter_code
_entity_poly.pdbx_strand_id
1 'polypeptide(L)'
;MANIPWELKCPKVIGIRLTGKLSGWTSAKDVILKVADILTVKGGTGAIVEYMGPGVDSISATGMGTICNMGAEIGATTSVFPFNDSMKKYLIVS
;
A
#
# COMPACT_ATOMS: atom_id res chain seq x y z
N MET A 1 -26.61 8.35 -0.50
CA MET A 1 -26.01 8.14 -1.84
C MET A 1 -27.09 8.29 -2.89
N ALA A 2 -26.84 9.06 -3.96
CA ALA A 2 -27.85 9.41 -4.97
C ALA A 2 -27.92 8.45 -6.18
N ASN A 3 -27.27 7.28 -6.11
CA ASN A 3 -27.18 6.28 -7.18
C ASN A 3 -26.66 6.82 -8.53
N ILE A 4 -25.74 7.78 -8.46
CA ILE A 4 -25.03 8.31 -9.62
C ILE A 4 -23.61 7.73 -9.66
N PRO A 5 -23.05 7.44 -10.85
CA PRO A 5 -21.66 7.04 -10.98
C PRO A 5 -20.72 8.11 -10.42
N TRP A 6 -19.65 7.68 -9.75
CA TRP A 6 -18.58 8.57 -9.31
C TRP A 6 -17.46 8.60 -10.36
N GLU A 7 -17.06 9.79 -10.78
CA GLU A 7 -16.00 9.97 -11.77
C GLU A 7 -14.62 9.96 -11.11
N LEU A 8 -13.67 9.26 -11.75
CA LEU A 8 -12.27 9.24 -11.35
C LEU A 8 -11.38 9.48 -12.58
N LYS A 9 -10.48 10.46 -12.48
CA LYS A 9 -9.42 10.64 -13.48
C LYS A 9 -8.54 9.39 -13.52
N CYS A 10 -8.35 8.80 -14.70
CA CYS A 10 -7.53 7.61 -14.88
C CYS A 10 -6.12 7.81 -14.27
N PRO A 11 -5.76 7.06 -13.21
CA PRO A 11 -4.50 7.27 -12.51
C PRO A 11 -3.34 6.58 -13.22
N LYS A 12 -2.13 7.09 -13.02
CA LYS A 12 -0.91 6.32 -13.30
C LYS A 12 -0.72 5.22 -12.25
N VAL A 13 0.18 4.27 -12.50
CA VAL A 13 0.54 3.24 -11.51
C VAL A 13 2.03 3.36 -11.19
N ILE A 14 2.35 3.49 -9.90
CA ILE A 14 3.72 3.42 -9.37
C ILE A 14 3.88 2.06 -8.71
N GLY A 15 4.74 1.21 -9.27
CA GLY A 15 5.01 -0.11 -8.73
C GLY A 15 6.13 -0.08 -7.68
N ILE A 16 5.82 -0.48 -6.45
CA ILE A 16 6.81 -0.68 -5.39
C ILE A 16 7.08 -2.18 -5.25
N ARG A 17 8.27 -2.61 -5.66
CA ARG A 17 8.70 -4.01 -5.56
C ARG A 17 9.32 -4.29 -4.19
N LEU A 18 8.63 -5.04 -3.35
CA LEU A 18 9.12 -5.50 -2.05
C LEU A 18 9.85 -6.84 -2.20
N THR A 19 11.03 -6.92 -1.59
CA THR A 19 11.86 -8.13 -1.53
C THR A 19 12.36 -8.37 -0.11
N GLY A 20 12.73 -9.60 0.21
CA GLY A 20 13.15 -9.98 1.56
C GLY A 20 11.99 -10.03 2.55
N LYS A 21 12.30 -9.85 3.84
CA LYS A 21 11.34 -9.87 4.95
C LYS A 21 11.73 -8.85 6.02
N LEU A 22 10.75 -8.33 6.75
CA LEU A 22 10.99 -7.49 7.93
C LEU A 22 11.69 -8.32 9.02
N SER A 23 12.60 -7.68 9.78
CA SER A 23 13.35 -8.36 10.85
C SER A 23 13.67 -7.41 12.00
N GLY A 24 13.92 -7.98 13.18
CA GLY A 24 14.26 -7.22 14.38
C GLY A 24 13.15 -6.23 14.76
N TRP A 25 13.51 -4.94 14.84
CA TRP A 25 12.62 -3.85 15.21
C TRP A 25 11.90 -3.20 14.02
N THR A 26 12.18 -3.64 12.79
CA THR A 26 11.55 -3.10 11.58
C THR A 26 10.10 -3.57 11.47
N SER A 27 9.23 -2.63 11.13
CA SER A 27 7.78 -2.79 11.01
C SER A 27 7.28 -2.38 9.62
N ALA A 28 6.00 -2.63 9.34
CA ALA A 28 5.36 -2.16 8.11
C ALA A 28 5.39 -0.62 7.99
N LYS A 29 5.42 0.10 9.13
CA LYS A 29 5.55 1.56 9.16
C LYS A 29 6.85 2.03 8.50
N ASP A 30 7.95 1.29 8.70
CA ASP A 30 9.25 1.66 8.15
C ASP A 30 9.28 1.56 6.61
N VAL A 31 8.49 0.63 6.04
CA VAL A 31 8.34 0.53 4.58
C VAL A 31 7.74 1.82 4.01
N ILE A 32 6.63 2.30 4.57
CA ILE A 32 6.00 3.53 4.07
C ILE A 32 6.80 4.78 4.40
N LEU A 33 7.50 4.83 5.54
CA LEU A 33 8.44 5.92 5.83
C LEU A 33 9.57 5.97 4.78
N LYS A 34 10.10 4.82 4.36
CA LYS A 34 11.11 4.77 3.30
C LYS A 34 10.55 5.14 1.93
N VAL A 35 9.34 4.70 1.60
CA VAL A 35 8.67 5.09 0.35
C VAL A 35 8.39 6.60 0.32
N ALA A 36 7.98 7.20 1.45
CA ALA A 36 7.77 8.63 1.58
C ALA A 36 9.06 9.44 1.48
N ASP A 37 10.17 8.93 2.00
CA ASP A 37 11.51 9.50 1.79
C ASP A 37 11.90 9.51 0.30
N ILE A 38 11.60 8.45 -0.44
CA ILE A 38 11.92 8.33 -1.87
C ILE A 38 11.02 9.21 -2.75
N LEU A 39 9.70 9.15 -2.53
CA LEU A 39 8.71 9.82 -3.40
C LEU A 39 8.42 11.25 -2.95
N THR A 40 8.71 11.61 -1.71
CA THR A 40 8.33 12.88 -1.06
C THR A 40 6.81 13.12 -1.07
N VAL A 41 6.38 14.25 -0.52
CA VAL A 41 4.95 14.58 -0.32
C VAL A 41 4.13 14.76 -1.61
N LYS A 42 4.77 14.88 -2.77
CA LYS A 42 4.08 15.08 -4.06
C LYS A 42 4.34 13.96 -5.08
N GLY A 43 5.19 12.98 -4.79
CA GLY A 43 5.61 11.98 -5.77
C GLY A 43 4.50 11.03 -6.23
N GLY A 44 3.45 10.85 -5.43
CA GLY A 44 2.28 10.03 -5.74
C GLY A 44 1.15 10.74 -6.46
N THR A 45 1.24 12.06 -6.70
CA THR A 45 0.12 12.86 -7.22
C THR A 45 -0.43 12.31 -8.53
N GLY A 46 -1.71 11.92 -8.54
CA GLY A 46 -2.40 11.38 -9.72
C GLY A 46 -2.02 9.95 -10.07
N ALA A 47 -1.43 9.20 -9.13
CA ALA A 47 -1.08 7.80 -9.28
C ALA A 47 -1.66 6.94 -8.15
N ILE A 48 -1.85 5.65 -8.45
CA ILE A 48 -2.04 4.60 -7.46
C ILE A 48 -0.67 3.96 -7.19
N VAL A 49 -0.36 3.72 -5.91
CA VAL A 49 0.84 2.98 -5.52
C VAL A 49 0.46 1.51 -5.35
N GLU A 50 1.01 0.66 -6.23
CA GLU A 50 0.78 -0.78 -6.20
C GLU A 50 2.01 -1.49 -5.65
N TYR A 51 1.82 -2.27 -4.58
CA TYR A 51 2.89 -3.04 -3.96
C TYR A 51 2.92 -4.45 -4.53
N MET A 52 4.10 -4.89 -4.97
CA MET A 52 4.28 -6.18 -5.63
C MET A 52 5.58 -6.88 -5.20
N GLY A 53 5.76 -8.13 -5.59
CA GLY A 53 6.99 -8.89 -5.35
C GLY A 53 6.93 -9.78 -4.11
N PRO A 54 7.96 -10.63 -3.92
CA PRO A 54 7.93 -11.70 -2.92
C PRO A 54 7.89 -11.21 -1.47
N GLY A 55 8.30 -9.98 -1.21
CA GLY A 55 8.24 -9.40 0.14
C GLY A 55 6.82 -9.09 0.63
N VAL A 56 5.83 -9.00 -0.28
CA VAL A 56 4.42 -8.74 0.05
C VAL A 56 3.87 -9.80 1.02
N ASP A 57 4.18 -11.07 0.78
CA ASP A 57 3.69 -12.18 1.61
C ASP A 57 4.34 -12.27 2.99
N SER A 58 5.37 -11.46 3.25
CA SER A 58 5.99 -11.33 4.57
C SER A 58 5.29 -10.32 5.48
N ILE A 59 4.35 -9.52 4.96
CA ILE A 59 3.67 -8.44 5.68
C ILE A 59 2.26 -8.90 6.08
N SER A 60 1.85 -8.59 7.31
CA SER A 60 0.49 -8.88 7.78
C SER A 60 -0.57 -8.01 7.07
N ALA A 61 -1.82 -8.47 7.01
CA ALA A 61 -2.93 -7.69 6.44
C ALA A 61 -3.07 -6.29 7.08
N THR A 62 -2.94 -6.19 8.40
CA THR A 62 -2.98 -4.92 9.12
C THR A 62 -1.73 -4.06 8.88
N GLY A 63 -0.58 -4.68 8.68
CA GLY A 63 0.66 -4.00 8.27
C GLY A 63 0.54 -3.40 6.87
N MET A 64 -0.01 -4.14 5.91
CA MET A 64 -0.35 -3.63 4.58
C MET A 64 -1.33 -2.44 4.67
N GLY A 65 -2.35 -2.54 5.54
CA GLY A 65 -3.25 -1.43 5.83
C GLY A 65 -2.54 -0.18 6.36
N THR A 66 -1.53 -0.35 7.21
CA THR A 66 -0.69 0.76 7.72
C THR A 66 0.08 1.44 6.60
N ILE A 67 0.65 0.65 5.69
CA ILE A 67 1.39 1.17 4.53
C ILE A 67 0.44 1.94 3.61
N CYS A 68 -0.73 1.37 3.30
CA CYS A 68 -1.70 2.04 2.44
C CYS A 68 -2.27 3.31 3.06
N ASN A 69 -2.55 3.30 4.36
CA ASN A 69 -3.05 4.47 5.08
C ASN A 69 -2.11 5.66 4.95
N MET A 70 -0.80 5.45 5.12
CA MET A 70 0.19 6.51 4.97
C MET A 70 0.59 6.81 3.50
N GLY A 71 -0.02 6.14 2.53
CA GLY A 71 0.12 6.48 1.11
C GLY A 71 -0.52 7.84 0.78
N ALA A 72 -1.42 8.33 1.63
CA ALA A 72 -2.03 9.65 1.46
C ALA A 72 -1.00 10.79 1.58
N GLU A 73 0.02 10.62 2.42
CA GLU A 73 1.05 11.62 2.75
C GLU A 73 2.02 11.87 1.60
N ILE A 74 2.10 10.96 0.62
CA ILE A 74 2.87 11.13 -0.63
C ILE A 74 2.01 11.65 -1.79
N GLY A 75 0.73 11.93 -1.54
CA GLY A 75 -0.23 12.43 -2.52
C GLY A 75 -0.80 11.37 -3.46
N ALA A 76 -0.68 10.08 -3.12
CA ALA A 76 -1.26 9.01 -3.92
C ALA A 76 -2.80 9.09 -3.92
N THR A 77 -3.43 8.77 -5.06
CA THR A 77 -4.90 8.63 -5.15
C THR A 77 -5.38 7.51 -4.22
N THR A 78 -4.64 6.40 -4.19
CA THR A 78 -4.77 5.33 -3.22
C THR A 78 -3.53 4.43 -3.29
N SER A 79 -3.45 3.46 -2.39
CA SER A 79 -2.43 2.43 -2.35
C SER A 79 -3.09 1.06 -2.24
N VAL A 80 -2.54 0.06 -2.91
CA VAL A 80 -3.12 -1.29 -2.92
C VAL A 80 -2.06 -2.37 -2.84
N PHE A 81 -2.41 -3.45 -2.14
CA PHE A 81 -1.70 -4.72 -2.15
C PHE A 81 -2.58 -5.77 -2.85
N PRO A 82 -1.99 -6.72 -3.59
CA PRO A 82 -2.73 -7.84 -4.14
C PRO A 82 -3.27 -8.72 -3.01
N PHE A 83 -4.38 -9.40 -3.27
CA PHE A 83 -4.92 -10.38 -2.34
C PHE A 83 -3.91 -11.49 -2.08
N ASN A 84 -3.71 -11.84 -0.80
CA ASN A 84 -2.80 -12.91 -0.40
C ASN A 84 -3.28 -13.68 0.83
N ASP A 85 -2.52 -14.70 1.20
CA ASP A 85 -2.82 -15.58 2.33
C ASP A 85 -2.90 -14.83 3.66
N SER A 86 -2.15 -13.73 3.83
CA SER A 86 -2.25 -12.95 5.06
C SER A 86 -3.59 -12.22 5.18
N MET A 87 -4.15 -11.73 4.07
CA MET A 87 -5.51 -11.17 4.05
C MET A 87 -6.57 -12.25 4.26
N LYS A 88 -6.40 -13.42 3.63
CA LYS A 88 -7.29 -14.58 3.85
C LYS A 88 -7.32 -14.97 5.33
N LYS A 89 -6.15 -15.10 5.96
CA LYS A 89 -6.02 -15.38 7.39
C LYS A 89 -6.74 -14.34 8.24
N TYR A 90 -6.60 -13.05 7.89
CA TYR A 90 -7.28 -11.98 8.61
C TYR A 90 -8.81 -12.09 8.52
N LEU A 91 -9.37 -12.48 7.37
CA LEU A 91 -10.82 -12.61 7.18
C LEU A 91 -11.43 -13.80 7.95
N ILE A 92 -10.73 -14.94 7.99
CA ILE A 92 -11.25 -16.17 8.63
C ILE A 92 -11.07 -16.20 10.15
N VAL A 93 -10.35 -15.24 10.73
CA VAL A 93 -10.13 -15.11 12.18
C VAL A 93 -11.23 -14.25 12.82
N SER A 94 -12.40 -14.16 12.20
CA SER A 94 -13.59 -13.49 12.74
C SER A 94 -14.43 -14.42 13.63
#